data_AF-A0A319D3H6-F1
#
_entry.id   AF-A0A319D3H6-F1
#
_cell.length_a   1.000
_cell.length_b   1.000
_cell.length_c   1.000
_cell.angle_alpha   90.00
_cell.angle_beta   90.00
_cell.angle_gamma   90.00
#
_symmetry.space_group_name_H-M   'P 1'
#
loop_
_entity.id
_entity.type
_entity.pdbx_description
1 polymer ?
#
loop_
_entity_poly.entity_id
_entity_poly.type
_entity_poly.pdbx_seq_one_letter_code
_entity_poly.pdbx_strand_id
1 'polypeptide(L)'
;MKSYTQWAVATLAAVAPLCAAQTYTNCNPLNETCPADTGLNVWSFSTNFTEGESAFKRWNMTDGAVNSTDLGAQFVISAEGDAPTIQSDFYIFFGYVEVKFRAANGTGIISTSVMESDDLDEIDWEQVSTYDDEIQTNYFGKGNTTSYDRATTVNVTSPEEEFHTYAVNWTSSKLEWFRDGTLVRTLEYADAVDGKNYPQTPMNIRIGIWAGGDPDNSVGTIEWAGGETDYSDGPFIMYLESVKIINYNPADTYTYTDKTGDWTSIKAANSSSTSSKSTNSTSSSSSSSNSTSSSSSSSSSGSVSTSAATGLSASFGSLFAVVGAGLLVSLLQI
;
A
#
# COMPACT_ATOMS: atom_id res chain seq x y z
N MET A 1 -30.54 39.91 -15.34
CA MET A 1 -30.65 38.49 -15.72
C MET A 1 -29.90 38.30 -17.03
N LYS A 2 -28.65 37.84 -16.98
CA LYS A 2 -27.89 37.40 -18.16
C LYS A 2 -27.34 36.03 -17.84
N SER A 3 -27.71 35.09 -18.70
CA SER A 3 -27.61 33.65 -18.55
C SER A 3 -26.14 33.20 -18.56
N TYR A 4 -25.83 32.31 -17.63
CA TYR A 4 -24.65 31.46 -17.65
C TYR A 4 -24.80 30.41 -18.75
N THR A 5 -23.73 30.17 -19.49
CA THR A 5 -23.51 28.89 -20.16
C THR A 5 -22.02 28.59 -20.08
N GLN A 6 -21.65 27.88 -19.01
CA GLN A 6 -20.35 27.22 -18.89
C GLN A 6 -20.33 26.08 -19.92
N TRP A 7 -19.33 26.08 -20.79
CA TRP A 7 -18.99 24.91 -21.57
C TRP A 7 -18.09 24.04 -20.71
N ALA A 8 -18.67 23.00 -20.11
CA ALA A 8 -17.90 21.87 -19.61
C ALA A 8 -17.44 21.06 -20.82
N VAL A 9 -16.18 21.27 -21.23
CA VAL A 9 -15.51 20.36 -22.15
C VAL A 9 -14.97 19.23 -21.30
N ALA A 10 -15.71 18.12 -21.23
CA ALA A 10 -15.18 16.86 -20.76
C ALA A 10 -14.38 16.24 -21.90
N THR A 11 -13.09 16.54 -21.98
CA THR A 11 -12.15 15.79 -22.81
C THR A 11 -11.95 14.42 -22.18
N LEU A 12 -12.64 13.42 -22.71
CA LEU A 12 -12.38 12.02 -22.45
C LEU A 12 -11.09 11.64 -23.20
N ALA A 13 -9.93 12.04 -22.68
CA ALA A 13 -8.66 11.50 -23.14
C ALA A 13 -8.64 10.02 -22.75
N ALA A 14 -8.64 9.14 -23.74
CA ALA A 14 -8.30 7.74 -23.53
C ALA A 14 -6.83 7.71 -23.12
N VAL A 15 -6.57 7.77 -21.82
CA VAL A 15 -5.24 7.56 -21.25
C VAL A 15 -4.85 6.14 -21.68
N ALA A 16 -3.73 5.98 -22.38
CA ALA A 16 -3.13 4.66 -22.58
C ALA A 16 -2.63 4.17 -21.21
N PRO A 17 -2.48 2.85 -20.96
CA PRO A 17 -2.04 2.36 -19.66
C PRO A 17 -0.81 3.15 -19.20
N LEU A 18 -0.94 3.77 -18.04
CA LEU A 18 0.12 4.52 -17.37
C LEU A 18 1.30 3.54 -17.24
N CYS A 19 2.36 3.82 -17.97
CA CYS A 19 3.66 3.18 -17.84
C CYS A 19 3.67 1.63 -17.95
N ALA A 20 3.57 1.09 -19.17
CA ALA A 20 3.82 -0.33 -19.44
C ALA A 20 5.23 -0.82 -19.01
N ALA A 21 6.15 0.10 -18.67
CA ALA A 21 7.48 -0.24 -18.18
C ALA A 21 7.50 -0.70 -16.71
N GLN A 22 6.57 -0.21 -15.87
CA GLN A 22 6.58 -0.50 -14.43
C GLN A 22 5.44 -1.40 -13.97
N THR A 23 4.31 -1.44 -14.69
CA THR A 23 3.14 -2.23 -14.33
C THR A 23 2.98 -3.44 -15.26
N TYR A 24 3.48 -4.59 -14.81
CA TYR A 24 3.44 -5.82 -15.62
C TYR A 24 3.53 -7.07 -14.76
N THR A 25 3.01 -8.17 -15.33
CA THR A 25 3.13 -9.52 -14.78
C THR A 25 3.66 -10.47 -15.83
N ASN A 26 4.52 -11.40 -15.42
CA ASN A 26 5.00 -12.48 -16.29
C ASN A 26 3.99 -13.63 -16.39
N CYS A 27 3.08 -13.76 -15.42
CA CYS A 27 2.06 -14.79 -15.36
C CYS A 27 0.82 -14.22 -14.69
N ASN A 28 -0.27 -14.07 -15.44
CA ASN A 28 -1.50 -13.51 -14.89
C ASN A 28 -2.43 -14.64 -14.38
N PRO A 29 -2.68 -14.77 -13.06
CA PRO A 29 -3.43 -15.89 -12.50
C PRO A 29 -4.93 -15.84 -12.81
N LEU A 30 -5.45 -14.74 -13.36
CA LEU A 30 -6.82 -14.69 -13.91
C LEU A 30 -6.95 -15.49 -15.21
N ASN A 31 -5.84 -15.66 -15.94
CA ASN A 31 -5.81 -16.28 -17.25
C ASN A 31 -5.24 -17.70 -17.21
N GLU A 32 -4.29 -17.97 -16.32
CA GLU A 32 -3.57 -19.24 -16.23
C GLU A 32 -3.24 -19.66 -14.80
N THR A 33 -2.52 -20.78 -14.62
CA THR A 33 -2.06 -21.21 -13.30
C THR A 33 -0.61 -20.79 -13.14
N CYS A 34 -0.35 -19.89 -12.20
CA CYS A 34 0.96 -19.33 -11.95
C CYS A 34 1.71 -20.07 -10.84
N PRO A 35 3.05 -20.01 -10.83
CA PRO A 35 3.84 -20.36 -9.65
C PRO A 35 3.38 -19.58 -8.42
N ALA A 36 3.68 -20.11 -7.23
CA ALA A 36 3.40 -19.39 -6.00
C ALA A 36 4.35 -18.19 -5.86
N ASP A 37 3.81 -17.05 -5.45
CA ASP A 37 4.59 -15.85 -5.13
C ASP A 37 5.48 -16.12 -3.93
N THR A 38 6.71 -15.62 -3.96
CA THR A 38 7.58 -15.65 -2.78
C THR A 38 7.07 -14.63 -1.77
N GLY A 39 6.76 -15.06 -0.56
CA GLY A 39 6.20 -14.19 0.48
C GLY A 39 7.24 -13.65 1.46
N LEU A 40 6.94 -12.49 2.06
CA LEU A 40 7.69 -11.96 3.19
C LEU A 40 7.26 -12.67 4.48
N ASN A 41 7.92 -13.76 4.86
CA ASN A 41 7.60 -14.53 6.07
C ASN A 41 8.11 -13.90 7.39
N VAL A 42 7.89 -12.60 7.56
CA VAL A 42 8.13 -11.87 8.81
C VAL A 42 7.03 -10.82 8.98
N TRP A 43 6.68 -10.53 10.23
CA TRP A 43 5.69 -9.49 10.54
C TRP A 43 6.16 -8.09 10.12
N SER A 44 7.44 -7.78 10.32
CA SER A 44 8.01 -6.47 10.01
C SER A 44 9.35 -6.62 9.30
N PHE A 45 9.55 -5.76 8.31
CA PHE A 45 10.78 -5.64 7.55
C PHE A 45 11.08 -4.16 7.31
N SER A 46 12.34 -3.78 7.36
CA SER A 46 12.77 -2.43 7.03
C SER A 46 14.08 -2.46 6.28
N THR A 47 14.21 -1.60 5.28
CA THR A 47 15.45 -1.33 4.56
C THR A 47 15.81 0.13 4.76
N ASN A 48 17.04 0.39 5.19
CA ASN A 48 17.62 1.72 5.22
C ASN A 48 18.70 1.78 4.14
N PHE A 49 18.44 2.51 3.06
CA PHE A 49 19.33 2.56 1.89
C PHE A 49 20.58 3.41 2.11
N THR A 50 20.65 4.15 3.22
CA THR A 50 21.88 4.85 3.66
C THR A 50 22.94 3.88 4.21
N GLU A 51 22.60 2.61 4.42
CA GLU A 51 23.52 1.58 4.93
C GLU A 51 24.44 0.97 3.85
N GLY A 52 24.39 1.47 2.61
CA GLY A 52 25.24 1.00 1.52
C GLY A 52 24.63 -0.15 0.70
N GLU A 53 25.47 -0.80 -0.11
CA GLU A 53 25.07 -1.87 -1.05
C GLU A 53 24.33 -3.04 -0.38
N SER A 54 24.58 -3.32 0.91
CA SER A 54 23.88 -4.38 1.63
C SER A 54 22.37 -4.15 1.77
N ALA A 55 21.91 -2.90 1.67
CA ALA A 55 20.49 -2.55 1.73
C ALA A 55 19.69 -3.17 0.57
N PHE A 56 20.32 -3.41 -0.58
CA PHE A 56 19.67 -3.95 -1.78
C PHE A 56 19.46 -5.47 -1.74
N LYS A 57 19.84 -6.17 -0.67
CA LYS A 57 19.79 -7.64 -0.60
C LYS A 57 18.41 -8.25 -0.90
N ARG A 58 17.32 -7.52 -0.64
CA ARG A 58 15.93 -7.96 -0.87
C ARG A 58 15.26 -7.20 -2.02
N TRP A 59 16.05 -6.52 -2.85
CA TRP A 59 15.58 -5.63 -3.91
C TRP A 59 16.32 -5.97 -5.20
N ASN A 60 15.59 -6.41 -6.22
CA ASN A 60 16.11 -6.64 -7.56
C ASN A 60 16.07 -5.33 -8.33
N MET A 61 17.16 -4.97 -9.02
CA MET A 61 17.13 -3.90 -10.03
C MET A 61 16.52 -4.48 -11.30
N THR A 62 15.28 -4.09 -11.60
CA THR A 62 14.49 -4.63 -12.73
C THR A 62 14.68 -3.81 -13.99
N ASP A 63 15.03 -2.55 -13.86
CA ASP A 63 15.44 -1.67 -14.95
C ASP A 63 16.48 -0.67 -14.44
N GLY A 64 17.41 -0.27 -15.30
CA GLY A 64 18.52 0.63 -14.98
C GLY A 64 19.42 0.17 -13.83
N ALA A 65 20.40 1.00 -13.50
CA ALA A 65 21.24 0.82 -12.32
C ALA A 65 20.80 1.80 -11.22
N VAL A 66 20.85 1.36 -9.97
CA VAL A 66 20.55 2.19 -8.80
C VAL A 66 21.75 2.20 -7.88
N ASN A 67 22.30 3.39 -7.64
CA ASN A 67 23.53 3.55 -6.86
C ASN A 67 23.20 3.79 -5.38
N SER A 68 24.10 3.37 -4.48
CA SER A 68 24.01 3.74 -3.07
C SER A 68 24.75 5.04 -2.79
N THR A 69 24.16 5.91 -1.99
CA THR A 69 24.72 7.20 -1.56
C THR A 69 24.41 7.46 -0.08
N ASP A 70 25.00 8.51 0.49
CA ASP A 70 24.69 8.95 1.86
C ASP A 70 23.23 9.42 2.03
N LEU A 71 22.54 9.75 0.93
CA LEU A 71 21.11 10.10 0.90
C LEU A 71 20.20 8.88 0.68
N GLY A 72 20.78 7.69 0.50
CA GLY A 72 20.06 6.46 0.19
C GLY A 72 20.27 5.99 -1.25
N ALA A 73 19.32 5.25 -1.78
CA ALA A 73 19.34 4.73 -3.14
C ALA A 73 19.06 5.87 -4.15
N GLN A 74 19.93 6.02 -5.14
CA GLN A 74 19.89 7.06 -6.15
C GLN A 74 19.45 6.48 -7.49
N PHE A 75 18.34 7.01 -8.01
CA PHE A 75 17.77 6.66 -9.30
C PHE A 75 17.98 7.85 -10.24
N VAL A 76 18.49 7.61 -11.45
CA VAL A 76 18.94 8.69 -12.35
C VAL A 76 18.38 8.51 -13.75
N ILE A 77 17.75 9.56 -14.28
CA ILE A 77 17.42 9.68 -15.71
C ILE A 77 18.41 10.67 -16.32
N SER A 78 19.25 10.19 -17.23
CA SER A 78 20.22 11.02 -17.97
C SER A 78 19.89 11.12 -19.46
N ALA A 79 19.09 10.19 -19.98
CA ALA A 79 18.67 10.16 -21.36
C ALA A 79 17.30 9.47 -21.52
N GLU A 80 16.75 9.61 -22.72
CA GLU A 80 15.56 8.89 -23.19
C GLU A 80 15.67 7.38 -22.96
N GLY A 81 14.59 6.77 -22.46
CA GLY A 81 14.54 5.35 -22.11
C GLY A 81 15.16 4.96 -20.76
N ASP A 82 15.80 5.87 -20.02
CA ASP A 82 16.20 5.60 -18.63
C ASP A 82 14.95 5.49 -17.73
N ALA A 83 14.76 4.35 -17.07
CA ALA A 83 13.66 4.13 -16.12
C ALA A 83 14.09 3.31 -14.89
N PRO A 84 15.17 3.70 -14.17
CA PRO A 84 15.72 2.86 -13.11
C PRO A 84 14.68 2.52 -12.05
N THR A 85 14.55 1.22 -11.77
CA THR A 85 13.50 0.66 -10.91
C THR A 85 14.06 -0.49 -10.08
N ILE A 86 13.72 -0.49 -8.79
CA ILE A 86 13.92 -1.65 -7.90
C ILE A 86 12.58 -2.30 -7.56
N GLN A 87 12.60 -3.62 -7.41
CA GLN A 87 11.44 -4.42 -7.02
C GLN A 87 11.81 -5.34 -5.84
N SER A 88 10.94 -5.47 -4.84
CA SER A 88 11.15 -6.43 -3.76
C SER A 88 11.18 -7.87 -4.29
N ASP A 89 12.08 -8.71 -3.75
CA ASP A 89 12.15 -10.15 -4.09
C ASP A 89 11.00 -10.98 -3.47
N PHE A 90 10.09 -10.30 -2.79
CA PHE A 90 8.99 -10.86 -2.03
C PHE A 90 7.70 -10.06 -2.28
N TYR A 91 6.58 -10.70 -1.97
CA TYR A 91 5.24 -10.13 -1.92
C TYR A 91 4.81 -10.01 -0.45
N ILE A 92 3.89 -9.08 -0.19
CA ILE A 92 3.12 -9.02 1.07
C ILE A 92 1.64 -9.18 0.77
N PHE A 93 0.88 -9.61 1.77
CA PHE A 93 -0.56 -9.78 1.60
C PHE A 93 -1.34 -9.05 2.69
N PHE A 94 -1.91 -7.90 2.30
CA PHE A 94 -2.31 -6.84 3.21
C PHE A 94 -1.16 -6.35 4.11
N GLY A 95 -1.23 -5.11 4.59
CA GLY A 95 -0.14 -4.59 5.39
C GLY A 95 -0.10 -3.09 5.52
N TYR A 96 1.03 -2.64 6.03
CA TYR A 96 1.44 -1.26 6.01
C TYR A 96 2.76 -1.16 5.26
N VAL A 97 2.83 -0.30 4.24
CA VAL A 97 4.06 0.00 3.50
C VAL A 97 4.31 1.48 3.61
N GLU A 98 5.52 1.86 3.99
CA GLU A 98 5.96 3.24 4.17
C GLU A 98 7.29 3.42 3.44
N VAL A 99 7.33 4.40 2.55
CA VAL A 99 8.46 4.71 1.69
C VAL A 99 8.84 6.16 1.96
N LYS A 100 10.11 6.39 2.26
CA LYS A 100 10.65 7.74 2.46
C LYS A 100 11.54 8.10 1.30
N PHE A 101 11.08 8.99 0.44
CA PHE A 101 11.84 9.43 -0.74
C PHE A 101 11.74 10.94 -0.95
N ARG A 102 12.72 11.47 -1.67
CA ARG A 102 12.71 12.80 -2.28
C ARG A 102 12.61 12.59 -3.79
N ALA A 103 11.61 13.24 -4.40
CA ALA A 103 11.35 13.14 -5.83
C ALA A 103 12.51 13.77 -6.64
N ALA A 104 12.49 13.50 -7.94
CA ALA A 104 13.38 14.11 -8.92
C ALA A 104 12.71 15.28 -9.62
N ASN A 105 13.36 16.43 -9.75
CA ASN A 105 12.77 17.54 -10.50
C ASN A 105 12.71 17.27 -12.02
N GLY A 106 11.98 18.12 -12.75
CA GLY A 106 11.99 18.17 -14.21
C GLY A 106 10.62 17.97 -14.84
N THR A 107 10.34 18.69 -15.92
CA THR A 107 9.07 18.54 -16.65
C THR A 107 8.91 17.11 -17.15
N GLY A 108 7.75 16.52 -16.88
CA GLY A 108 7.41 15.18 -17.34
C GLY A 108 8.13 14.04 -16.60
N ILE A 109 8.94 14.34 -15.58
CA ILE A 109 9.59 13.32 -14.74
C ILE A 109 8.63 12.84 -13.67
N ILE A 110 8.66 11.53 -13.42
CA ILE A 110 7.77 10.86 -12.49
C ILE A 110 8.60 10.09 -11.48
N SER A 111 8.40 10.35 -10.19
CA SER A 111 8.96 9.56 -9.08
C SER A 111 7.87 8.73 -8.43
N THR A 112 8.03 7.41 -8.40
CA THR A 112 6.94 6.50 -8.02
C THR A 112 7.30 5.49 -6.92
N SER A 113 6.27 5.10 -6.17
CA SER A 113 6.22 3.90 -5.35
C SER A 113 4.94 3.14 -5.65
N VAL A 114 5.06 1.99 -6.31
CA VAL A 114 3.95 1.12 -6.71
C VAL A 114 3.97 -0.16 -5.90
N MET A 115 2.81 -0.61 -5.41
CA MET A 115 2.58 -1.99 -5.03
C MET A 115 1.79 -2.66 -6.14
N GLU A 116 2.26 -3.79 -6.65
CA GLU A 116 1.61 -4.48 -7.77
C GLU A 116 1.56 -6.00 -7.58
N SER A 117 0.41 -6.60 -7.89
CA SER A 117 0.19 -8.05 -7.86
C SER A 117 0.36 -8.69 -9.23
N ASP A 118 0.44 -10.02 -9.25
CA ASP A 118 0.53 -10.78 -10.49
C ASP A 118 -0.77 -10.75 -11.32
N ASP A 119 -1.92 -10.40 -10.72
CA ASP A 119 -3.17 -10.13 -11.44
C ASP A 119 -3.40 -8.65 -11.77
N LEU A 120 -2.41 -7.77 -11.50
CA LEU A 120 -2.46 -6.33 -11.77
C LEU A 120 -3.47 -5.57 -10.88
N ASP A 121 -3.68 -6.04 -9.65
CA ASP A 121 -4.08 -5.14 -8.57
C ASP A 121 -2.90 -4.22 -8.26
N GLU A 122 -3.18 -2.93 -8.08
CA GLU A 122 -2.16 -1.88 -8.01
C GLU A 122 -2.53 -0.82 -6.97
N ILE A 123 -1.53 -0.34 -6.22
CA ILE A 123 -1.64 0.81 -5.33
C ILE A 123 -0.41 1.67 -5.52
N ASP A 124 -0.58 2.96 -5.78
CA ASP A 124 0.53 3.82 -6.15
C ASP A 124 0.57 5.16 -5.37
N TRP A 125 1.79 5.70 -5.38
CA TRP A 125 2.11 7.10 -5.14
C TRP A 125 2.90 7.59 -6.36
N GLU A 126 2.40 8.61 -7.04
CA GLU A 126 3.00 9.17 -8.24
C GLU A 126 3.28 10.66 -8.00
N GLN A 127 4.55 11.02 -7.83
CA GLN A 127 4.94 12.43 -7.87
C GLN A 127 5.22 12.77 -9.33
N VAL A 128 4.42 13.70 -9.87
CA VAL A 128 4.61 14.30 -11.19
C VAL A 128 5.35 15.62 -11.03
N SER A 129 6.61 15.66 -11.43
CA SER A 129 7.57 16.71 -11.06
C SER A 129 7.29 18.07 -11.67
N THR A 130 6.41 18.11 -12.67
CA THR A 130 5.85 19.35 -13.22
C THR A 130 4.98 20.10 -12.20
N TYR A 131 4.40 19.39 -11.21
CA TYR A 131 3.52 19.95 -10.19
C TYR A 131 4.16 19.81 -8.80
N ASP A 132 4.85 20.86 -8.35
CA ASP A 132 5.72 20.86 -7.17
C ASP A 132 5.00 21.08 -5.83
N ASP A 133 3.68 21.21 -5.84
CA ASP A 133 2.82 21.39 -4.67
C ASP A 133 1.85 20.23 -4.42
N GLU A 134 2.00 19.13 -5.17
CA GLU A 134 1.11 17.99 -5.12
C GLU A 134 1.77 16.63 -5.44
N ILE A 135 1.08 15.57 -5.01
CA ILE A 135 1.39 14.18 -5.33
C ILE A 135 0.09 13.42 -5.58
N GLN A 136 0.10 12.46 -6.50
CA GLN A 136 -1.06 11.66 -6.84
C GLN A 136 -1.05 10.34 -6.07
N THR A 137 -2.26 9.91 -5.72
CA THR A 137 -2.58 8.56 -5.25
C THR A 137 -3.48 7.92 -6.28
N ASN A 138 -3.28 6.66 -6.60
CA ASN A 138 -4.13 5.95 -7.54
C ASN A 138 -4.16 4.45 -7.16
N TYR A 139 -5.06 3.72 -7.82
CA TYR A 139 -5.19 2.28 -7.65
C TYR A 139 -5.78 1.65 -8.92
N PHE A 140 -5.39 0.41 -9.18
CA PHE A 140 -6.04 -0.44 -10.18
C PHE A 140 -6.46 -1.75 -9.56
N GLY A 141 -7.55 -2.31 -10.08
CA GLY A 141 -7.97 -3.65 -9.74
C GLY A 141 -7.94 -4.52 -10.98
N LYS A 142 -7.23 -5.63 -10.94
CA LYS A 142 -7.19 -6.65 -12.00
C LYS A 142 -6.80 -6.10 -13.37
N GLY A 143 -5.94 -5.07 -13.40
CA GLY A 143 -5.50 -4.38 -14.62
C GLY A 143 -6.64 -3.65 -15.36
N ASN A 144 -7.77 -3.39 -14.69
CA ASN A 144 -8.91 -2.78 -15.32
C ASN A 144 -8.64 -1.29 -15.61
N THR A 145 -8.44 -0.93 -16.87
CA THR A 145 -8.20 0.45 -17.32
C THR A 145 -9.42 1.10 -18.00
N THR A 146 -10.62 0.56 -17.79
CA THR A 146 -11.86 1.09 -18.40
C THR A 146 -12.21 2.51 -17.95
N SER A 147 -11.62 2.98 -16.85
CA SER A 147 -11.75 4.34 -16.33
C SER A 147 -10.44 4.76 -15.66
N TYR A 148 -10.17 6.07 -15.70
CA TYR A 148 -9.02 6.75 -15.10
C TYR A 148 -9.42 7.75 -14.01
N ASP A 149 -10.64 7.62 -13.48
CA ASP A 149 -11.20 8.46 -12.41
C ASP A 149 -10.70 8.11 -11.00
N ARG A 150 -9.72 7.20 -10.90
CA ARG A 150 -9.22 6.66 -9.64
C ARG A 150 -8.08 7.46 -9.05
N ALA A 151 -7.37 8.23 -9.87
CA ALA A 151 -6.32 9.12 -9.38
C ALA A 151 -6.94 10.23 -8.52
N THR A 152 -6.28 10.56 -7.41
CA THR A 152 -6.62 11.71 -6.57
C THR A 152 -5.35 12.38 -6.13
N THR A 153 -5.33 13.69 -6.28
CA THR A 153 -4.22 14.55 -5.93
C THR A 153 -4.33 15.02 -4.48
N VAL A 154 -3.20 15.04 -3.77
CA VAL A 154 -3.09 15.58 -2.40
C VAL A 154 -1.90 16.54 -2.33
N ASN A 155 -2.05 17.65 -1.61
CA ASN A 155 -1.00 18.67 -1.54
C ASN A 155 0.24 18.18 -0.81
N VAL A 156 1.45 18.36 -1.34
CA VAL A 156 2.72 18.17 -0.63
C VAL A 156 3.59 19.40 -0.89
N THR A 157 4.47 19.77 0.03
CA THR A 157 5.30 20.98 -0.17
C THR A 157 6.71 20.56 -0.52
N SER A 158 7.23 21.04 -1.65
CA SER A 158 8.63 20.83 -2.05
C SER A 158 9.07 19.35 -2.09
N PRO A 159 8.31 18.44 -2.73
CA PRO A 159 8.65 17.01 -2.76
C PRO A 159 9.97 16.71 -3.47
N GLU A 160 10.46 17.66 -4.28
CA GLU A 160 11.74 17.62 -5.00
C GLU A 160 12.94 18.07 -4.16
N GLU A 161 12.68 18.81 -3.08
CA GLU A 161 13.73 19.41 -2.25
C GLU A 161 13.87 18.68 -0.91
N GLU A 162 12.75 18.18 -0.38
CA GLU A 162 12.65 17.54 0.94
C GLU A 162 12.28 16.05 0.83
N PHE A 163 12.73 15.27 1.81
CA PHE A 163 12.26 13.89 1.95
C PHE A 163 10.90 13.87 2.63
N HIS A 164 9.93 13.24 1.99
CA HIS A 164 8.62 12.96 2.56
C HIS A 164 8.44 11.48 2.81
N THR A 165 7.55 11.17 3.74
CA THR A 165 7.15 9.79 4.04
C THR A 165 5.77 9.53 3.45
N TYR A 166 5.70 8.59 2.51
CA TYR A 166 4.47 8.16 1.85
C TYR A 166 4.15 6.75 2.29
N ALA A 167 2.97 6.53 2.84
CA ALA A 167 2.59 5.23 3.34
C ALA A 167 1.18 4.84 2.91
N VAL A 168 0.95 3.53 2.89
CA VAL A 168 -0.37 2.93 2.71
C VAL A 168 -0.64 1.94 3.83
N ASN A 169 -1.84 2.01 4.41
CA ASN A 169 -2.40 0.95 5.25
C ASN A 169 -3.47 0.23 4.42
N TRP A 170 -3.17 -1.00 4.04
CA TRP A 170 -3.94 -1.80 3.12
C TRP A 170 -4.54 -3.00 3.85
N THR A 171 -5.86 -3.03 3.94
CA THR A 171 -6.62 -4.11 4.59
C THR A 171 -7.64 -4.70 3.61
N SER A 172 -8.34 -5.77 3.97
CA SER A 172 -9.42 -6.30 3.14
C SER A 172 -10.66 -5.40 3.09
N SER A 173 -10.81 -4.47 4.04
CA SER A 173 -11.98 -3.58 4.11
C SER A 173 -11.73 -2.19 3.53
N LYS A 174 -10.50 -1.68 3.63
CA LYS A 174 -10.14 -0.33 3.21
C LYS A 174 -8.65 -0.15 2.96
N LEU A 175 -8.35 0.82 2.12
CA LEU A 175 -7.02 1.28 1.77
C LEU A 175 -6.88 2.75 2.14
N GLU A 176 -5.85 3.07 2.90
CA GLU A 176 -5.61 4.39 3.45
C GLU A 176 -4.23 4.89 3.08
N TRP A 177 -4.13 6.09 2.50
CA TRP A 177 -2.88 6.73 2.14
C TRP A 177 -2.51 7.78 3.17
N PHE A 178 -1.25 7.76 3.60
CA PHE A 178 -0.69 8.69 4.55
C PHE A 178 0.49 9.43 3.93
N ARG A 179 0.53 10.75 4.13
CA ARG A 179 1.70 11.56 3.83
C ARG A 179 2.20 12.19 5.13
N ASP A 180 3.47 11.99 5.45
CA ASP A 180 4.13 12.48 6.67
C ASP A 180 3.33 12.15 7.95
N GLY A 181 2.79 10.92 7.99
CA GLY A 181 1.96 10.42 9.09
C GLY A 181 0.53 10.96 9.12
N THR A 182 0.14 11.84 8.20
CA THR A 182 -1.22 12.37 8.09
C THR A 182 -2.02 11.55 7.08
N LEU A 183 -3.21 11.06 7.48
CA LEU A 183 -4.15 10.41 6.57
C LEU A 183 -4.68 11.43 5.55
N VAL A 184 -4.51 11.15 4.25
CA VAL A 184 -4.91 12.06 3.16
C VAL A 184 -5.97 11.47 2.23
N ARG A 185 -6.11 10.14 2.19
CA ARG A 185 -7.14 9.46 1.40
C ARG A 185 -7.54 8.14 2.04
N THR A 186 -8.82 7.80 1.92
CA THR A 186 -9.35 6.48 2.23
C THR A 186 -10.18 5.99 1.02
N LEU A 187 -9.97 4.75 0.63
CA LEU A 187 -10.79 3.99 -0.30
C LEU A 187 -11.42 2.82 0.46
N GLU A 188 -12.75 2.83 0.61
CA GLU A 188 -13.46 1.68 1.15
C GLU A 188 -13.58 0.60 0.06
N TYR A 189 -13.57 -0.68 0.47
CA TYR A 189 -13.72 -1.82 -0.45
C TYR A 189 -14.91 -1.66 -1.40
N ALA A 190 -16.06 -1.19 -0.88
CA ALA A 190 -17.28 -1.03 -1.66
C ALA A 190 -17.19 0.08 -2.72
N ASP A 191 -16.36 1.10 -2.51
CA ASP A 191 -16.23 2.23 -3.42
C ASP A 191 -15.45 1.84 -4.69
N ALA A 192 -14.65 0.77 -4.62
CA ALA A 192 -13.91 0.21 -5.75
C ALA A 192 -14.76 -0.77 -6.58
N VAL A 193 -15.90 -0.29 -7.10
CA VAL A 193 -16.85 -1.07 -7.92
C VAL A 193 -17.41 -2.28 -7.15
N ASP A 194 -17.98 -2.03 -5.96
CA ASP A 194 -18.46 -3.06 -5.04
C ASP A 194 -17.39 -4.12 -4.71
N GLY A 195 -16.12 -3.69 -4.67
CA GLY A 195 -14.96 -4.54 -4.39
C GLY A 195 -14.31 -5.23 -5.58
N LYS A 196 -14.92 -5.17 -6.77
CA LYS A 196 -14.39 -5.87 -7.95
C LYS A 196 -13.05 -5.30 -8.42
N ASN A 197 -12.85 -4.00 -8.23
CA ASN A 197 -11.61 -3.31 -8.54
C ASN A 197 -10.80 -2.95 -7.29
N TYR A 198 -11.17 -3.48 -6.11
CA TYR A 198 -10.40 -3.22 -4.90
C TYR A 198 -9.10 -4.05 -4.92
N PRO A 199 -7.91 -3.44 -4.73
CA PRO A 199 -6.66 -4.17 -4.63
C PRO A 199 -6.69 -5.13 -3.46
N GLN A 200 -6.54 -6.42 -3.71
CA GLN A 200 -6.86 -7.45 -2.73
C GLN A 200 -6.04 -8.73 -2.87
N THR A 201 -4.97 -8.72 -3.66
CA THR A 201 -4.11 -9.89 -3.87
C THR A 201 -2.66 -9.54 -3.54
N PRO A 202 -1.79 -10.51 -3.23
CA PRO A 202 -0.43 -10.24 -2.78
C PRO A 202 0.32 -9.32 -3.74
N MET A 203 1.04 -8.33 -3.21
CA MET A 203 1.76 -7.35 -4.02
C MET A 203 3.24 -7.31 -3.66
N ASN A 204 4.09 -7.22 -4.69
CA ASN A 204 5.47 -6.78 -4.53
C ASN A 204 5.52 -5.25 -4.51
N ILE A 205 6.64 -4.67 -4.06
CA ILE A 205 6.86 -3.23 -3.99
C ILE A 205 7.87 -2.86 -5.08
N ARG A 206 7.52 -1.91 -5.94
CA ARG A 206 8.33 -1.35 -7.01
C ARG A 206 8.55 0.14 -6.75
N ILE A 207 9.80 0.59 -6.80
CA ILE A 207 10.16 2.00 -6.57
C ILE A 207 11.10 2.40 -7.68
N GLY A 208 10.84 3.54 -8.29
CA GLY A 208 11.66 4.01 -9.41
C GLY A 208 11.28 5.39 -9.89
N ILE A 209 11.96 5.80 -10.94
CA ILE A 209 11.77 7.07 -11.64
C ILE A 209 11.67 6.78 -13.13
N TRP A 210 10.82 7.50 -13.85
CA TRP A 210 10.65 7.37 -15.30
C TRP A 210 10.21 8.70 -15.92
N ALA A 211 10.37 8.84 -17.24
CA ALA A 211 9.93 10.01 -17.99
C ALA A 211 8.52 9.78 -18.55
N GLY A 212 7.50 10.30 -17.88
CA GLY A 212 6.13 10.35 -18.41
C GLY A 212 5.99 11.29 -19.61
N GLY A 213 6.83 12.32 -19.64
CA GLY A 213 6.98 13.26 -20.76
C GLY A 213 7.85 12.73 -21.91
N ASP A 214 8.27 11.47 -21.92
CA ASP A 214 9.04 10.92 -23.04
C ASP A 214 8.27 11.12 -24.38
N PRO A 215 8.90 11.64 -25.45
CA PRO A 215 8.26 11.85 -26.75
C PRO A 215 7.62 10.60 -27.37
N ASP A 216 8.11 9.41 -27.02
CA ASP A 216 7.57 8.12 -27.50
C ASP A 216 6.34 7.65 -26.71
N ASN A 217 6.00 8.32 -25.60
CA ASN A 217 4.78 8.01 -24.84
C ASN A 217 3.50 8.48 -25.56
N SER A 218 2.36 7.97 -25.07
CA SER A 218 1.07 8.42 -25.57
C SER A 218 0.84 9.90 -25.24
N VAL A 219 0.15 10.63 -26.12
CA VAL A 219 -0.19 12.05 -25.90
C VAL A 219 -0.86 12.27 -24.54
N GLY A 220 -1.77 11.37 -24.12
CA GLY A 220 -2.43 11.48 -22.82
C GLY A 220 -1.48 11.29 -21.64
N THR A 221 -0.44 10.46 -21.77
CA THR A 221 0.59 10.27 -20.74
C THR A 221 1.47 11.51 -20.63
N ILE A 222 1.91 12.07 -21.76
CA ILE A 222 2.72 13.30 -21.80
C ILE A 222 1.93 14.48 -21.21
N GLU A 223 0.64 14.61 -21.58
CA GLU A 223 -0.26 15.64 -21.03
C GLU A 223 -0.45 15.47 -19.51
N TRP A 224 -0.66 14.23 -19.04
CA TRP A 224 -0.77 13.93 -17.61
C TRP A 224 0.52 14.28 -16.85
N ALA A 225 1.68 13.96 -17.42
CA ALA A 225 2.99 14.26 -16.87
C ALA A 225 3.32 15.77 -16.88
N GLY A 226 2.47 16.59 -17.51
CA GLY A 226 2.57 18.04 -17.53
C GLY A 226 3.43 18.61 -18.68
N GLY A 227 3.85 17.77 -19.62
CA GLY A 227 4.62 18.18 -20.80
C GLY A 227 5.69 17.18 -21.20
N GLU A 228 6.32 17.46 -22.35
CA GLU A 228 7.44 16.69 -22.86
C GLU A 228 8.69 16.89 -22.00
N THR A 229 9.45 15.82 -21.76
CA THR A 229 10.70 15.85 -20.99
C THR A 229 11.84 16.37 -21.85
N ASP A 230 12.51 17.44 -21.38
CA ASP A 230 13.76 17.91 -21.98
C ASP A 230 14.95 17.24 -21.28
N TYR A 231 15.46 16.14 -21.83
CA TYR A 231 16.60 15.42 -21.27
C TYR A 231 17.89 16.26 -21.16
N SER A 232 17.98 17.41 -21.83
CA SER A 232 19.12 18.32 -21.69
C SER A 232 19.14 19.10 -20.37
N ASP A 233 18.00 19.16 -19.66
CA ASP A 233 17.88 19.69 -18.30
C ASP A 233 18.32 18.70 -17.22
N GLY A 234 18.57 17.45 -17.60
CA GLY A 234 19.03 16.39 -16.71
C GLY A 234 20.49 16.54 -16.24
N PRO A 235 20.99 15.59 -15.42
CA PRO A 235 20.28 14.40 -14.98
C PRO A 235 19.20 14.70 -13.93
N PHE A 236 18.09 13.99 -14.02
CA PHE A 236 17.01 14.03 -13.03
C PHE A 236 17.23 12.91 -12.01
N ILE A 237 17.11 13.23 -10.72
CA ILE A 237 17.58 12.33 -9.65
C ILE A 237 16.58 12.20 -8.52
N MET A 238 16.06 10.99 -8.32
CA MET A 238 15.24 10.60 -7.17
C MET A 238 16.13 9.95 -6.12
N TYR A 239 15.84 10.21 -4.84
CA TYR A 239 16.52 9.57 -3.71
C TYR A 239 15.53 8.83 -2.82
N LEU A 240 15.79 7.56 -2.54
CA LEU A 240 15.04 6.73 -1.61
C LEU A 240 15.87 6.48 -0.35
N GLU A 241 15.41 6.99 0.79
CA GLU A 241 16.12 6.83 2.07
C GLU A 241 15.78 5.49 2.72
N SER A 242 14.50 5.15 2.83
CA SER A 242 14.08 3.96 3.56
C SER A 242 12.73 3.40 3.11
N VAL A 243 12.56 2.10 3.31
CA VAL A 243 11.28 1.40 3.18
C VAL A 243 11.00 0.64 4.48
N LYS A 244 9.78 0.76 5.00
CA LYS A 244 9.29 0.04 6.16
C LYS A 244 8.00 -0.69 5.80
N ILE A 245 7.94 -1.96 6.19
CA ILE A 245 6.85 -2.87 5.85
C ILE A 245 6.36 -3.58 7.10
N ILE A 246 5.05 -3.69 7.22
CA ILE A 246 4.36 -4.60 8.12
C ILE A 246 3.49 -5.51 7.26
N ASN A 247 3.81 -6.80 7.21
CA ASN A 247 3.03 -7.78 6.45
C ASN A 247 1.95 -8.36 7.38
N TYR A 248 0.67 -8.10 7.08
CA TYR A 248 -0.42 -8.56 7.94
C TYR A 248 -0.67 -10.06 7.85
N ASN A 249 -0.18 -10.73 6.80
CA ASN A 249 -0.28 -12.17 6.63
C ASN A 249 1.08 -12.79 6.25
N PRO A 250 2.06 -12.85 7.18
CA PRO A 250 3.38 -13.41 6.89
C PRO A 250 3.31 -14.86 6.41
N ALA A 251 3.92 -15.12 5.25
CA ALA A 251 3.97 -16.44 4.64
C ALA A 251 5.28 -16.62 3.84
N ASP A 252 5.76 -17.86 3.70
CA ASP A 252 6.84 -18.18 2.75
C ASP A 252 6.38 -18.07 1.31
N THR A 253 5.12 -18.40 1.04
CA THR A 253 4.54 -18.31 -0.30
C THR A 253 3.06 -17.94 -0.28
N TYR A 254 2.60 -17.28 -1.34
CA TYR A 254 1.18 -17.09 -1.62
C TYR A 254 0.80 -17.81 -2.92
N THR A 255 -0.36 -18.45 -2.97
CA THR A 255 -0.82 -19.17 -4.17
C THR A 255 -2.26 -18.80 -4.47
N TYR A 256 -2.52 -18.36 -5.69
CA TYR A 256 -3.86 -18.23 -6.24
C TYR A 256 -4.45 -19.64 -6.44
N THR A 257 -5.52 -19.96 -5.70
CA THR A 257 -6.14 -21.30 -5.77
C THR A 257 -7.21 -21.44 -6.86
N ASP A 258 -7.63 -20.31 -7.43
CA ASP A 258 -8.51 -20.23 -8.59
C ASP A 258 -8.16 -18.97 -9.43
N LYS A 259 -9.02 -18.62 -10.39
CA LYS A 259 -8.82 -17.52 -11.34
C LYS A 259 -9.67 -16.28 -11.04
N THR A 260 -10.22 -16.17 -9.82
CA THR A 260 -11.13 -15.07 -9.46
C THR A 260 -10.39 -13.76 -9.24
N GLY A 261 -9.15 -13.84 -8.72
CA GLY A 261 -8.43 -12.67 -8.19
C GLY A 261 -9.09 -12.13 -6.91
N ASP A 262 -9.87 -12.94 -6.21
CA ASP A 262 -10.44 -12.59 -4.92
C ASP A 262 -9.42 -12.90 -3.82
N TRP A 263 -9.32 -12.04 -2.80
CA TRP A 263 -8.41 -12.27 -1.67
C TRP A 263 -8.67 -13.60 -0.94
N THR A 264 -9.90 -14.10 -1.01
CA THR A 264 -10.30 -15.41 -0.44
C THR A 264 -9.73 -16.61 -1.20
N SER A 265 -9.30 -16.42 -2.46
CA SER A 265 -8.63 -17.44 -3.28
C SER A 265 -7.15 -17.61 -2.91
N ILE A 266 -6.57 -16.69 -2.13
CA ILE A 266 -5.15 -16.68 -1.81
C ILE A 266 -4.86 -17.64 -0.66
N LYS A 267 -4.03 -18.66 -0.96
CA LYS A 267 -3.52 -19.59 0.04
C LYS A 267 -2.10 -19.20 0.45
N ALA A 268 -1.96 -18.70 1.67
CA ALA A 268 -0.69 -18.52 2.34
C ALA A 268 -0.16 -19.87 2.86
N ALA A 269 1.13 -20.14 2.66
CA ALA A 269 1.79 -21.34 3.19
C ALA A 269 3.16 -21.01 3.80
N ASN A 270 3.47 -21.68 4.90
CA ASN A 270 4.79 -21.69 5.52
C ASN A 270 5.40 -23.08 5.36
N SER A 271 6.63 -23.14 4.90
CA SER A 271 7.43 -24.35 4.94
C SER A 271 7.53 -24.79 6.39
N SER A 272 6.85 -25.89 6.72
CA SER A 272 7.08 -26.55 7.99
C SER A 272 8.52 -27.04 7.96
N SER A 273 9.43 -26.38 8.66
CA SER A 273 10.75 -26.92 8.96
C SER A 273 10.57 -28.15 9.85
N THR A 274 10.15 -29.26 9.23
CA THR A 274 10.16 -30.57 9.84
C THR A 274 11.62 -30.98 9.84
N SER A 275 12.35 -30.58 10.88
CA SER A 275 13.52 -31.31 11.32
C SER A 275 13.03 -32.71 11.69
N SER A 276 12.97 -33.59 10.69
CA SER A 276 12.64 -35.00 10.81
C SER A 276 13.75 -35.66 11.64
N LYS A 277 13.58 -35.62 12.96
CA LYS A 277 14.20 -36.60 13.85
C LYS A 277 13.64 -37.95 13.45
N SER A 278 14.40 -38.63 12.61
CA SER A 278 14.30 -40.04 12.30
C SER A 278 14.13 -40.83 13.60
N THR A 279 12.90 -41.23 13.90
CA THR A 279 12.65 -42.28 14.88
C THR A 279 12.21 -43.50 14.08
N ASN A 280 13.19 -44.36 13.87
CA ASN A 280 13.04 -45.66 13.26
C ASN A 280 12.25 -46.55 14.24
N SER A 281 11.01 -46.92 13.91
CA SER A 281 10.37 -48.06 14.58
C SER A 281 9.42 -48.78 13.64
N THR A 282 9.89 -49.95 13.25
CA THR A 282 9.28 -50.99 12.43
C THR A 282 7.95 -51.50 12.98
N SER A 283 7.07 -51.83 12.04
CA SER A 283 5.76 -52.47 12.13
C SER A 283 5.61 -53.66 13.09
N SER A 284 4.42 -53.80 13.69
CA SER A 284 3.63 -55.05 13.63
C SER A 284 2.20 -54.91 14.18
N SER A 285 1.27 -55.49 13.44
CA SER A 285 -0.18 -55.66 13.61
C SER A 285 -0.63 -56.51 14.81
N SER A 286 -1.80 -56.22 15.41
CA SER A 286 -2.81 -57.23 15.81
C SER A 286 -4.14 -56.61 16.29
N SER A 287 -5.21 -57.31 15.95
CA SER A 287 -6.66 -57.05 16.07
C SER A 287 -7.32 -57.32 17.44
N SER A 288 -8.62 -57.00 17.53
CA SER A 288 -9.68 -57.39 18.52
C SER A 288 -9.90 -56.42 19.70
N SER A 289 -11.09 -56.12 20.22
CA SER A 289 -12.49 -56.55 20.00
C SER A 289 -13.45 -55.61 20.77
N ASN A 290 -14.71 -55.53 20.33
CA ASN A 290 -15.87 -54.92 20.99
C ASN A 290 -16.05 -55.29 22.49
N SER A 291 -16.56 -54.35 23.29
CA SER A 291 -17.74 -54.57 24.13
C SER A 291 -18.35 -53.26 24.65
N THR A 292 -19.67 -53.32 24.82
CA THR A 292 -20.63 -52.25 25.07
C THR A 292 -20.95 -52.09 26.57
N SER A 293 -21.67 -51.01 26.87
CA SER A 293 -22.72 -50.84 27.90
C SER A 293 -22.37 -50.21 29.27
N SER A 294 -22.85 -48.96 29.38
CA SER A 294 -23.94 -48.49 30.25
C SER A 294 -23.68 -48.07 31.70
N SER A 295 -24.18 -46.84 31.97
CA SER A 295 -24.95 -46.38 33.16
C SER A 295 -24.20 -46.35 34.51
N SER A 296 -24.38 -45.39 35.41
CA SER A 296 -25.36 -44.30 35.56
C SER A 296 -24.99 -43.48 36.80
N SER A 297 -25.19 -42.17 36.70
CA SER A 297 -25.73 -41.20 37.67
C SER A 297 -25.55 -41.41 39.20
N SER A 298 -25.12 -40.33 39.88
CA SER A 298 -25.91 -39.59 40.90
C SER A 298 -25.03 -38.45 41.44
N SER A 299 -25.31 -37.19 41.10
CA SER A 299 -26.26 -36.25 41.74
C SER A 299 -25.72 -35.68 43.06
N SER A 300 -25.34 -34.39 43.05
CA SER A 300 -26.13 -33.23 43.52
C SER A 300 -25.69 -32.83 44.95
N SER A 301 -25.70 -31.59 45.44
CA SER A 301 -26.51 -30.40 45.14
C SER A 301 -25.88 -29.24 45.95
N GLY A 302 -25.78 -28.02 45.39
CA GLY A 302 -26.55 -26.85 45.87
C GLY A 302 -25.86 -26.08 47.01
N SER A 303 -25.89 -24.75 47.15
CA SER A 303 -26.49 -23.66 46.38
C SER A 303 -26.03 -22.34 47.01
N VAL A 304 -26.09 -21.29 46.19
CA VAL A 304 -25.93 -19.85 46.41
C VAL A 304 -26.59 -19.31 47.69
N SER A 305 -26.02 -18.26 48.28
CA SER A 305 -26.78 -17.13 48.87
C SER A 305 -25.93 -15.85 48.97
N THR A 306 -26.50 -14.79 48.41
CA THR A 306 -26.13 -13.36 48.44
C THR A 306 -26.29 -12.72 49.83
N SER A 307 -25.56 -11.63 50.08
CA SER A 307 -26.01 -10.55 50.97
C SER A 307 -25.36 -9.22 50.58
N ALA A 308 -26.20 -8.21 50.41
CA ALA A 308 -25.88 -6.80 50.26
C ALA A 308 -25.82 -6.10 51.63
N ALA A 309 -25.13 -4.95 51.71
CA ALA A 309 -25.65 -3.68 52.25
C ALA A 309 -24.52 -2.64 52.51
N THR A 310 -24.72 -1.42 51.96
CA THR A 310 -24.55 -0.06 52.54
C THR A 310 -23.37 0.26 53.50
N GLY A 311 -22.68 1.40 53.48
CA GLY A 311 -22.89 2.73 52.90
C GLY A 311 -22.16 3.80 53.77
N LEU A 312 -22.12 5.05 53.27
CA LEU A 312 -21.65 6.33 53.90
C LEU A 312 -20.13 6.59 53.91
N SER A 313 -19.61 7.82 53.86
CA SER A 313 -19.98 9.16 53.36
C SER A 313 -18.86 10.10 53.85
N ALA A 314 -18.38 11.06 53.05
CA ALA A 314 -17.91 12.37 53.54
C ALA A 314 -17.55 13.30 52.36
N SER A 315 -18.39 14.32 52.21
CA SER A 315 -18.12 15.56 51.47
C SER A 315 -17.17 16.49 52.22
N PHE A 316 -16.50 17.37 51.47
CA PHE A 316 -16.39 18.79 51.82
C PHE A 316 -16.69 19.65 50.58
N GLY A 317 -17.72 20.49 50.67
CA GLY A 317 -17.89 21.70 49.85
C GLY A 317 -17.08 22.86 50.43
N SER A 318 -17.13 24.12 50.00
CA SER A 318 -17.95 24.89 49.06
C SER A 318 -17.29 26.28 48.87
N LEU A 319 -17.75 27.04 47.87
CA LEU A 319 -17.95 28.51 47.73
C LEU A 319 -17.36 29.06 46.41
N PHE A 320 -18.17 29.38 45.39
CA PHE A 320 -19.00 30.59 45.17
C PHE A 320 -18.21 31.90 45.01
N ALA A 321 -18.30 32.49 43.80
CA ALA A 321 -18.80 33.86 43.63
C ALA A 321 -19.23 34.11 42.17
N VAL A 322 -20.43 34.69 42.05
CA VAL A 322 -21.12 35.17 40.85
C VAL A 322 -20.79 36.65 40.63
N VAL A 323 -20.96 37.14 39.39
CA VAL A 323 -21.39 38.48 38.89
C VAL A 323 -20.63 38.69 37.57
N GLY A 324 -21.17 39.07 36.42
CA GLY A 324 -22.43 39.68 35.98
C GLY A 324 -22.09 40.38 34.65
N ALA A 325 -22.80 40.07 33.57
CA ALA A 325 -23.67 41.01 32.83
C ALA A 325 -22.97 42.10 31.98
N GLY A 326 -23.40 42.19 30.70
CA GLY A 326 -23.38 43.42 29.88
C GLY A 326 -22.45 43.33 28.65
N LEU A 327 -22.96 43.09 27.45
CA LEU A 327 -23.64 44.00 26.51
C LEU A 327 -22.67 44.79 25.57
N LEU A 328 -22.88 44.52 24.27
CA LEU A 328 -22.92 45.44 23.12
C LEU A 328 -21.64 45.98 22.43
N VAL A 329 -21.67 45.80 21.09
CA VAL A 329 -21.46 46.82 20.04
C VAL A 329 -20.06 46.95 19.41
N SER A 330 -19.93 46.25 18.28
CA SER A 330 -19.85 46.77 16.90
C SER A 330 -18.62 47.50 16.36
N LEU A 331 -18.48 47.32 15.03
CA LEU A 331 -17.74 48.09 14.01
C LEU A 331 -16.21 47.96 14.04
N LEU A 332 -15.45 48.03 12.94
CA LEU A 332 -15.57 47.93 11.47
C LEU A 332 -14.19 48.40 10.98
N GLN A 333 -13.66 47.82 9.90
CA GLN A 333 -12.55 48.34 9.06
C GLN A 333 -11.16 48.40 9.75
N ILE A 334 -10.09 47.95 9.11
CA ILE A 334 -9.59 48.27 7.76
C ILE A 334 -9.30 46.99 6.97
#